data_AF-A0A8T7ERK3-F1
#
_entry.id   AF-A0A8T7ERK3-F1
#
_cell.length_a   1.000
_cell.length_b   1.000
_cell.length_c   1.000
_cell.angle_alpha   90.00
_cell.angle_beta   90.00
_cell.angle_gamma   90.00
#
_symmetry.space_group_name_H-M   'P 1'
#
loop_
_entity.id
_entity.type
_entity.pdbx_description
1 polymer ?
#
loop_
_entity_poly.entity_id
_entity_poly.type
_entity_poly.pdbx_seq_one_letter_code
_entity_poly.pdbx_strand_id
1 'polypeptide(L)'
;MQAKWSYCAKLLETRPALDTLEHLPFLPLIPGVQTLHTRGHYLENDSIFGIAYLTHRADRAGLILEGRVLHTFQGISKDGRYYIASWLSVDSGVLPVEFSYKSDVDAIMENYDLYRNARIIALNDQPADAFYPPLPDLDAIFESFAISD
;
A
#
# COMPACT_ATOMS: atom_id res chain seq x y z
N MET A 1 -21.14 2.91 2.93
CA MET A 1 -20.13 3.96 2.68
C MET A 1 -19.74 4.70 3.97
N GLN A 2 -20.69 5.14 4.80
CA GLN A 2 -20.43 5.93 6.03
C GLN A 2 -19.44 5.28 7.03
N ALA A 3 -19.52 3.97 7.25
CA ALA A 3 -18.65 3.24 8.19
C ALA A 3 -17.18 3.04 7.73
N LYS A 4 -16.85 3.34 6.46
CA LYS A 4 -15.47 3.22 5.94
C LYS A 4 -14.80 4.59 5.81
N TRP A 5 -15.59 5.64 5.58
CA TRP A 5 -15.16 7.02 5.79
C TRP A 5 -14.74 7.23 7.24
N SER A 6 -15.45 6.63 8.20
CA SER A 6 -15.06 6.66 9.61
C SER A 6 -13.75 5.94 9.92
N TYR A 7 -13.33 4.95 9.11
CA TYR A 7 -12.05 4.26 9.34
C TYR A 7 -10.86 5.10 8.89
N CYS A 8 -10.92 5.69 7.68
CA CYS A 8 -9.95 6.70 7.28
C CYS A 8 -9.95 7.86 8.30
N ALA A 9 -11.12 8.46 8.60
CA ALA A 9 -11.25 9.53 9.61
C ALA A 9 -10.58 9.19 10.95
N LYS A 10 -10.79 7.96 11.46
CA LYS A 10 -10.17 7.48 12.71
C LYS A 10 -8.65 7.36 12.61
N LEU A 11 -8.11 6.91 11.48
CA LEU A 11 -6.65 6.89 11.26
C LEU A 11 -6.06 8.30 11.24
N LEU A 12 -6.82 9.31 10.80
CA LEU A 12 -6.38 10.71 10.84
C LEU A 12 -6.36 11.23 12.28
N GLU A 13 -7.38 10.92 13.07
CA GLU A 13 -7.50 11.38 14.46
C GLU A 13 -6.44 10.76 15.38
N THR A 14 -6.23 9.45 15.25
CA THR A 14 -5.41 8.69 16.21
C THR A 14 -3.97 8.52 15.78
N ARG A 15 -3.66 8.77 14.50
CA ARG A 15 -2.35 8.60 13.85
C ARG A 15 -1.56 7.38 14.37
N PRO A 16 -2.13 6.15 14.39
CA PRO A 16 -1.41 4.98 14.89
C PRO A 16 -0.17 4.69 14.03
N ALA A 17 0.77 3.95 14.60
CA ALA A 17 1.87 3.36 13.84
C ALA A 17 1.30 2.37 12.80
N LEU A 18 1.34 2.75 11.53
CA LEU A 18 0.62 2.05 10.45
C LEU A 18 1.11 0.63 10.23
N ASP A 19 2.39 0.36 10.49
CA ASP A 19 3.04 -0.95 10.44
C ASP A 19 2.50 -1.94 11.50
N THR A 20 1.89 -1.44 12.58
CA THR A 20 1.29 -2.29 13.63
C THR A 20 -0.12 -2.76 13.30
N LEU A 21 -0.75 -2.20 12.26
CA LEU A 21 -2.10 -2.56 11.84
C LEU A 21 -2.06 -3.81 10.97
N GLU A 22 -3.03 -4.72 11.14
CA GLU A 22 -3.11 -5.92 10.29
C GLU A 22 -3.45 -5.54 8.83
N HIS A 23 -4.37 -4.58 8.67
CA HIS A 23 -4.83 -4.10 7.37
C HIS A 23 -4.97 -2.58 7.34
N LEU A 24 -4.49 -2.00 6.25
CA LEU A 24 -4.72 -0.61 5.89
C LEU A 24 -5.97 -0.48 4.99
N PRO A 25 -6.71 0.64 5.08
CA PRO A 25 -7.87 0.89 4.24
C PRO A 25 -7.50 0.79 2.77
N PHE A 26 -8.34 0.17 1.94
CA PHE A 26 -8.12 0.06 0.51
C PHE A 26 -9.46 0.20 -0.22
N LEU A 27 -9.63 1.30 -0.95
CA LEU A 27 -10.81 1.67 -1.71
C LEU A 27 -10.43 2.06 -3.16
N PRO A 28 -11.33 1.84 -4.14
CA PRO A 28 -12.62 1.13 -4.01
C PRO A 28 -12.47 -0.36 -3.63
N LEU A 29 -13.54 -0.94 -3.09
CA LEU A 29 -13.53 -2.35 -2.68
C LEU A 29 -13.55 -3.25 -3.92
N ILE A 30 -12.38 -3.73 -4.30
CA ILE A 30 -12.22 -4.79 -5.28
C ILE A 30 -12.05 -6.15 -4.57
N PRO A 31 -12.41 -7.25 -5.23
CA PRO A 31 -12.15 -8.59 -4.72
C PRO A 31 -10.67 -8.80 -4.35
N GLY A 32 -10.45 -9.69 -3.38
CA GLY A 32 -9.12 -10.03 -2.86
C GLY A 32 -8.86 -9.48 -1.47
N VAL A 33 -7.84 -10.04 -0.83
CA VAL A 33 -7.34 -9.67 0.50
C VAL A 33 -6.04 -8.87 0.36
N GLN A 34 -5.78 -8.00 1.33
CA GLN A 34 -4.48 -7.37 1.48
C GLN A 34 -3.51 -8.39 2.07
N THR A 35 -2.69 -9.00 1.20
CA THR A 35 -1.74 -10.03 1.63
C THR A 35 -0.53 -9.43 2.33
N LEU A 36 -0.16 -8.17 2.04
CA LEU A 36 0.82 -7.40 2.79
C LEU A 36 0.54 -5.91 2.65
N HIS A 37 1.00 -5.14 3.63
CA HIS A 37 1.27 -3.72 3.47
C HIS A 37 2.64 -3.40 4.09
N THR A 38 3.28 -2.35 3.60
CA THR A 38 4.61 -1.91 4.07
C THR A 38 4.82 -0.43 3.72
N ARG A 39 5.84 0.19 4.32
CA ARG A 39 6.20 1.62 4.11
C ARG A 39 5.04 2.62 4.31
N GLY A 40 4.12 2.31 5.22
CA GLY A 40 2.97 3.16 5.49
C GLY A 40 3.36 4.48 6.15
N HIS A 41 2.88 5.59 5.60
CA HIS A 41 3.09 6.91 6.17
C HIS A 41 1.88 7.83 5.88
N TYR A 42 1.83 8.96 6.59
CA TYR A 42 0.79 9.98 6.42
C TYR A 42 1.26 11.03 5.42
N LEU A 43 0.37 11.44 4.52
CA LEU A 43 0.55 12.59 3.64
C LEU A 43 -0.56 13.60 3.93
N GLU A 44 -0.18 14.88 4.04
CA GLU A 44 -1.09 15.94 4.44
C GLU A 44 -0.64 17.26 3.82
N ASN A 45 -1.59 18.02 3.27
CA ASN A 45 -1.40 19.40 2.84
C ASN A 45 -2.65 20.24 3.19
N ASP A 46 -2.74 21.46 2.66
CA ASP A 46 -3.85 22.37 2.95
C ASP A 46 -5.20 21.90 2.39
N SER A 47 -5.20 21.01 1.39
CA SER A 47 -6.42 20.53 0.71
C SER A 47 -6.81 19.12 1.11
N ILE A 48 -5.86 18.26 1.44
CA ILE A 48 -6.08 16.83 1.66
C ILE A 48 -5.34 16.29 2.87
N PHE A 49 -5.85 15.18 3.39
CA PHE A 49 -5.14 14.32 4.32
C PHE A 49 -5.32 12.87 3.87
N GLY A 50 -4.27 12.06 3.91
CA GLY A 50 -4.39 10.62 3.72
C GLY A 50 -3.22 9.82 4.24
N ILE A 51 -3.21 8.54 3.85
CA ILE A 51 -2.08 7.63 4.03
C ILE A 51 -1.61 7.16 2.66
N ALA A 52 -0.30 6.99 2.53
CA ALA A 52 0.35 6.32 1.41
C ALA A 52 1.12 5.10 1.92
N TYR A 53 1.10 4.01 1.17
CA TYR A 53 1.76 2.77 1.54
C TYR A 53 1.92 1.83 0.33
N LEU A 54 2.81 0.84 0.46
CA LEU A 54 2.93 -0.24 -0.53
C LEU A 54 2.05 -1.42 -0.14
N THR A 55 1.42 -2.09 -1.11
CA THR A 55 0.58 -3.25 -0.86
C THR A 55 0.55 -4.25 -1.99
N HIS A 56 0.36 -5.52 -1.64
CA HIS A 56 0.03 -6.58 -2.60
C HIS A 56 -1.34 -7.17 -2.23
N ARG A 57 -2.19 -7.37 -3.24
CA ARG A 57 -3.51 -7.97 -3.10
C ARG A 57 -3.66 -9.19 -3.98
N ALA A 58 -4.29 -10.22 -3.44
CA ALA A 58 -4.63 -11.45 -4.15
C ALA A 58 -5.92 -12.05 -3.53
N ASP A 59 -6.53 -13.02 -4.20
CA ASP A 59 -7.73 -13.71 -3.69
C ASP A 59 -7.45 -14.51 -2.40
N ARG A 60 -6.22 -14.99 -2.23
CA ARG A 60 -5.69 -15.71 -1.07
C ARG A 60 -4.18 -15.46 -0.92
N ALA A 61 -3.54 -16.15 0.02
CA ALA A 61 -2.08 -16.23 0.08
C ALA A 61 -1.52 -16.57 -1.32
N GLY A 62 -0.62 -15.72 -1.80
CA GLY A 62 -0.14 -15.76 -3.17
C GLY A 62 1.25 -15.17 -3.32
N LEU A 63 1.86 -15.45 -4.45
CA LEU A 63 3.22 -15.04 -4.79
C LEU A 63 3.29 -13.51 -4.93
N ILE A 64 4.19 -12.90 -4.17
CA ILE A 64 4.53 -11.48 -4.18
C ILE A 64 5.69 -11.33 -5.16
N LEU A 65 5.37 -10.87 -6.36
CA LEU A 65 6.27 -10.72 -7.49
C LEU A 65 6.45 -9.25 -7.85
N GLU A 66 7.51 -8.98 -8.60
CA GLU A 66 7.70 -7.70 -9.25
C GLU A 66 6.51 -7.35 -10.16
N GLY A 67 6.18 -6.06 -10.28
CA GLY A 67 5.01 -5.59 -11.03
C GLY A 67 3.65 -5.93 -10.39
N ARG A 68 3.61 -6.55 -9.20
CA ARG A 68 2.36 -6.84 -8.46
C ARG A 68 2.19 -6.02 -7.19
N VAL A 69 3.19 -5.22 -6.82
CA VAL A 69 3.10 -4.29 -5.69
C VAL A 69 2.50 -2.98 -6.18
N LEU A 70 1.61 -2.44 -5.37
CA LEU A 70 0.94 -1.16 -5.61
C LEU A 70 1.42 -0.16 -4.57
N HIS A 71 1.87 1.01 -5.01
CA HIS A 71 1.76 2.21 -4.20
C HIS A 71 0.29 2.61 -4.15
N THR A 72 -0.22 2.79 -2.94
CA THR A 72 -1.61 3.11 -2.69
C THR A 72 -1.71 4.35 -1.83
N PHE A 73 -2.47 5.34 -2.30
CA PHE A 73 -2.89 6.48 -1.51
C PHE A 73 -4.38 6.41 -1.20
N GLN A 74 -4.75 6.71 0.05
CA GLN A 74 -6.13 6.75 0.53
C GLN A 74 -6.31 7.99 1.40
N GLY A 75 -7.08 8.96 0.89
CA GLY A 75 -7.23 10.25 1.54
C GLY A 75 -8.61 10.86 1.38
N ILE A 76 -8.82 11.95 2.11
CA ILE A 76 -10.01 12.79 2.02
C ILE A 76 -9.60 14.25 1.86
N SER A 77 -10.45 15.03 1.22
CA SER A 77 -10.32 16.48 1.27
C SER A 77 -10.58 17.01 2.69
N LYS A 78 -9.97 18.15 3.04
CA LYS A 78 -10.11 18.78 4.36
C LYS A 78 -11.54 19.21 4.68
N ASP A 79 -12.33 19.54 3.66
CA ASP A 79 -13.77 19.79 3.77
C ASP A 79 -14.62 18.51 3.90
N GLY A 80 -14.00 17.33 3.81
CA GLY A 80 -14.64 16.02 3.90
C GLY A 80 -15.53 15.63 2.71
N ARG A 81 -15.58 16.43 1.65
CA ARG A 81 -16.49 16.21 0.50
C ARG A 81 -15.98 15.16 -0.49
N TYR A 82 -14.66 15.02 -0.62
CA TYR A 82 -14.03 14.16 -1.62
C TYR A 82 -13.22 13.06 -0.96
N TYR A 83 -13.33 11.86 -1.52
CA TYR A 83 -12.46 10.74 -1.22
C TYR A 83 -11.51 10.53 -2.39
N ILE A 84 -10.22 10.45 -2.10
CA ILE A 84 -9.16 10.26 -3.09
C ILE A 84 -8.53 8.89 -2.87
N ALA A 85 -8.57 8.07 -3.91
CA ALA A 85 -7.87 6.81 -3.96
C ALA A 85 -6.98 6.77 -5.20
N SER A 86 -5.79 6.20 -5.05
CA SER A 86 -4.91 5.88 -6.16
C SER A 86 -4.24 4.53 -5.93
N TRP A 87 -4.07 3.78 -7.03
CA TRP A 87 -3.35 2.51 -7.08
C TRP A 87 -2.37 2.56 -8.25
N LEU A 88 -1.10 2.72 -7.94
CA LEU A 88 -0.04 2.86 -8.93
C LEU A 88 0.88 1.66 -8.82
N SER A 89 1.10 0.95 -9.93
CA SER A 89 2.10 -0.11 -9.97
C SER A 89 3.48 0.46 -9.70
N VAL A 90 4.26 -0.25 -8.92
CA VAL A 90 5.64 0.11 -8.61
C VAL A 90 6.50 -1.14 -8.67
N ASP A 91 7.66 -0.97 -9.31
CA ASP A 91 8.71 -1.97 -9.31
C ASP A 91 9.73 -1.67 -8.22
N SER A 92 10.14 -2.69 -7.47
CA SER A 92 11.06 -2.56 -6.34
C SER A 92 12.51 -2.87 -6.68
N GLY A 93 12.75 -3.70 -7.70
CA GLY A 93 14.06 -4.27 -8.03
C GLY A 93 14.55 -5.36 -7.08
N VAL A 94 13.83 -5.62 -5.98
CA VAL A 94 14.22 -6.59 -4.92
C VAL A 94 13.28 -7.80 -4.87
N LEU A 95 12.17 -7.75 -5.59
CA LEU A 95 11.23 -8.87 -5.71
C LEU A 95 11.58 -9.74 -6.92
N PRO A 96 11.30 -11.06 -6.84
CA PRO A 96 11.45 -11.93 -8.00
C PRO A 96 10.45 -11.56 -9.10
N VAL A 97 10.87 -11.64 -10.36
CA VAL A 97 10.00 -11.40 -11.54
C VAL A 97 9.12 -12.60 -11.88
N GLU A 98 9.60 -13.82 -11.59
CA GLU A 98 8.86 -15.07 -11.79
C GLU A 98 9.32 -16.15 -10.79
N PHE A 99 8.53 -17.22 -10.67
CA PHE A 99 8.95 -18.45 -10.00
C PHE A 99 9.02 -19.57 -11.04
N SER A 100 10.14 -20.27 -11.09
CA SER A 100 10.46 -21.24 -12.15
C SER A 100 9.85 -22.63 -11.95
N TYR A 101 9.56 -23.05 -10.70
CA TYR A 101 9.08 -24.41 -10.43
C TYR A 101 7.91 -24.49 -9.44
N LYS A 102 6.97 -25.41 -9.72
CA LYS A 102 5.82 -25.70 -8.86
C LYS A 102 6.21 -26.16 -7.45
N SER A 103 7.31 -26.91 -7.31
CA SER A 103 7.83 -27.36 -6.00
C SER A 103 8.19 -26.20 -5.07
N ASP A 104 8.67 -25.09 -5.64
CA ASP A 104 9.03 -23.90 -4.87
C ASP A 104 7.78 -23.20 -4.33
N VAL A 105 6.70 -23.23 -5.12
CA VAL A 105 5.40 -22.67 -4.72
C VAL A 105 4.80 -23.47 -3.57
N ASP A 106 4.81 -24.81 -3.64
CA ASP A 106 4.22 -25.63 -2.57
C ASP A 106 4.97 -25.42 -1.24
N ALA A 107 6.31 -25.37 -1.25
CA ALA A 107 7.12 -25.06 -0.06
C ALA A 107 6.90 -23.63 0.49
N ILE A 108 6.70 -22.64 -0.39
CA ILE A 108 6.33 -21.27 0.00
C ILE A 108 4.99 -21.26 0.70
N MET A 109 4.00 -21.99 0.17
CA MET A 109 2.64 -22.01 0.75
C MET A 109 2.61 -22.68 2.13
N GLU A 110 3.46 -23.69 2.37
CA GLU A 110 3.63 -24.30 3.70
C GLU A 110 4.22 -23.33 4.73
N ASN A 111 5.04 -22.36 4.29
CA ASN A 111 5.75 -21.40 5.16
C ASN A 111 5.44 -19.96 4.77
N TYR A 112 4.17 -19.67 4.47
CA TYR A 112 3.79 -18.42 3.82
C TYR A 112 4.12 -17.17 4.65
N ASP A 113 3.99 -17.21 5.97
CA ASP A 113 4.28 -16.07 6.83
C ASP A 113 5.77 -15.71 6.82
N LEU A 114 6.65 -16.72 6.84
CA LEU A 114 8.09 -16.51 6.72
C LEU A 114 8.45 -15.90 5.36
N TYR A 115 7.87 -16.44 4.29
CA TYR A 115 8.01 -15.91 2.93
C TYR A 115 7.55 -14.45 2.84
N ARG A 116 6.35 -14.16 3.34
CA ARG A 116 5.74 -12.81 3.35
C ARG A 116 6.60 -11.84 4.14
N ASN A 117 7.06 -12.21 5.33
CA ASN A 117 7.87 -11.34 6.18
C ASN A 117 9.22 -11.01 5.52
N ALA A 118 9.84 -11.97 4.83
CA ALA A 118 11.05 -11.69 4.06
C ALA A 118 10.83 -10.64 2.95
N ARG A 119 9.65 -10.62 2.31
CA ARG A 119 9.29 -9.58 1.32
C ARG A 119 9.01 -8.24 1.97
N ILE A 120 8.36 -8.21 3.12
CA ILE A 120 8.14 -6.97 3.89
C ILE A 120 9.48 -6.35 4.28
N ILE A 121 10.42 -7.13 4.79
CA ILE A 121 11.78 -6.67 5.14
C ILE A 121 12.49 -6.11 3.90
N ALA A 122 12.52 -6.87 2.79
CA ALA A 122 13.17 -6.43 1.56
C ALA A 122 12.61 -5.09 1.03
N LEU A 123 11.28 -4.92 1.06
CA LEU A 123 10.64 -3.67 0.62
C LEU A 123 10.87 -2.50 1.59
N ASN A 124 11.01 -2.76 2.89
CA ASN A 124 11.34 -1.72 3.87
C ASN A 124 12.80 -1.27 3.77
N ASP A 125 13.71 -2.21 3.53
CA ASP A 125 15.14 -1.92 3.43
C ASP A 125 15.52 -1.27 2.09
N GLN A 126 14.70 -1.45 1.05
CA GLN A 126 14.93 -0.82 -0.26
C GLN A 126 14.84 0.72 -0.16
N PRO A 127 15.85 1.46 -0.66
CA PRO A 127 15.79 2.92 -0.73
C PRO A 127 14.57 3.40 -1.52
N ALA A 128 13.89 4.44 -1.03
CA ALA A 128 12.64 4.92 -1.62
C ALA A 128 12.79 5.44 -3.07
N ASP A 129 13.97 5.97 -3.39
CA ASP A 129 14.38 6.47 -4.71
C ASP A 129 14.82 5.35 -5.68
N ALA A 130 15.03 4.13 -5.18
CA ALA A 130 15.38 2.96 -5.99
C ALA A 130 14.16 2.21 -6.54
N PHE A 131 12.95 2.56 -6.10
CA PHE A 131 11.71 2.08 -6.71
C PHE A 131 11.48 2.74 -8.07
N TYR A 132 10.69 2.09 -8.93
CA TYR A 132 10.28 2.66 -10.21
C TYR A 132 8.75 2.59 -10.39
N PRO A 133 8.05 3.74 -10.44
CA PRO A 133 8.57 5.10 -10.21
C PRO A 133 9.11 5.30 -8.78
N PRO A 134 10.00 6.28 -8.54
CA PRO A 134 10.48 6.61 -7.19
C PRO A 134 9.31 6.93 -6.26
N LEU A 135 9.30 6.38 -5.05
CA LEU A 135 8.20 6.62 -4.11
C LEU A 135 8.01 8.11 -3.77
N PRO A 136 9.07 8.92 -3.58
CA PRO A 136 8.91 10.35 -3.34
C PRO A 136 8.19 11.09 -4.48
N ASP A 137 8.38 10.66 -5.73
CA ASP A 137 7.70 11.26 -6.88
C ASP A 137 6.21 10.90 -6.87
N LEU A 138 5.87 9.68 -6.44
CA LEU A 138 4.48 9.25 -6.27
C LEU A 138 3.78 10.01 -5.14
N ASP A 139 4.48 10.22 -4.02
CA ASP A 139 3.96 10.99 -2.89
C ASP A 139 3.76 12.47 -3.27
N ALA A 140 4.69 13.05 -4.04
CA ALA A 140 4.61 14.41 -4.54
C ALA A 140 3.37 14.68 -5.42
N ILE A 141 2.85 13.66 -6.12
CA ILE A 141 1.57 13.79 -6.84
C ILE A 141 0.46 14.20 -5.87
N PHE A 142 0.34 13.54 -4.72
CA PHE A 142 -0.71 13.81 -3.75
C PHE A 142 -0.43 15.07 -2.94
N GLU A 143 0.83 15.37 -2.62
CA GLU A 143 1.21 16.62 -1.98
C GLU A 143 0.90 17.84 -2.87
N SER A 144 0.90 17.67 -4.19
CA SER A 144 0.56 18.74 -5.14
C SER A 144 -0.95 19.00 -5.27
N PHE A 145 -1.80 18.18 -4.67
CA PHE A 145 -3.25 18.35 -4.81
C PHE A 145 -3.74 19.63 -4.17
N ALA A 146 -4.41 20.45 -4.97
CA ALA A 146 -5.18 21.59 -4.53
C ALA A 146 -6.66 21.36 -4.88
N ILE A 147 -7.52 21.46 -3.89
CA ILE A 147 -8.98 21.39 -4.07
C ILE A 147 -9.52 22.79 -3.75
N SER A 148 -9.98 23.47 -4.79
CA SER A 148 -10.69 24.74 -4.64
C SER A 148 -12.16 24.49 -4.31
N ASP A 149 -12.75 25.43 -3.56
CA ASP A 149 -14.18 25.40 -3.20
C ASP A 149 -15.14 25.47 -4.39
#